data_AF-A0A936PIM0-F1
#
_entry.id   AF-A0A936PIM0-F1
#
_cell.length_a   1.000
_cell.length_b   1.000
_cell.length_c   1.000
_cell.angle_alpha   90.00
_cell.angle_beta   90.00
_cell.angle_gamma   90.00
#
_symmetry.space_group_name_H-M   'P 1'
#
loop_
_entity.id
_entity.type
_entity.pdbx_description
1 polymer ?
#
loop_
_entity_poly.entity_id
_entity_poly.type
_entity_poly.pdbx_seq_one_letter_code
_entity_poly.pdbx_strand_id
1 'polypeptide(L)'
;KFQRSLQRKFNLSELPGRLQNWYLLSYAEFIKELAKKKVKLSLSEEAEWEAYFLQEAQQALSIKSEIEKTDQEIDRMVYKLTG
;
A
#
# COMPACT_ATOMS: atom_id res chain seq x y z
N LYS A 1 -7.89 -1.60 -4.07
CA LYS A 1 -8.53 -2.92 -3.87
C LYS A 1 -8.17 -3.50 -2.51
N PHE A 2 -6.88 -3.64 -2.20
CA PHE A 2 -6.34 -4.10 -0.91
C PHE A 2 -6.97 -3.46 0.34
N GLN A 3 -7.01 -2.13 0.43
CA GLN A 3 -7.60 -1.42 1.59
C GLN A 3 -9.04 -1.85 1.91
N ARG A 4 -9.88 -2.02 0.88
CA ARG A 4 -11.26 -2.50 1.02
C ARG A 4 -11.31 -3.96 1.50
N SER A 5 -10.35 -4.80 1.11
CA SER A 5 -10.21 -6.15 1.63
C SER A 5 -9.90 -6.14 3.13
N LEU A 6 -9.00 -5.25 3.59
CA LEU A 6 -8.69 -5.08 5.01
C LEU A 6 -9.92 -4.66 5.81
N GLN A 7 -10.62 -3.61 5.33
CA GLN A 7 -11.82 -3.10 6.00
C GLN A 7 -12.90 -4.17 6.15
N ARG A 8 -13.15 -4.96 5.09
CA ARG A 8 -14.15 -6.03 5.11
C ARG A 8 -13.73 -7.23 5.95
N LYS A 9 -12.50 -7.72 5.81
CA LYS A 9 -12.03 -8.92 6.55
C LYS A 9 -11.93 -8.65 8.05
N PHE A 10 -11.48 -7.47 8.42
CA PHE A 10 -11.15 -7.13 9.81
C PHE A 10 -12.15 -6.17 10.46
N ASN A 11 -13.27 -5.87 9.79
CA ASN A 11 -14.31 -4.95 10.26
C ASN A 11 -13.74 -3.59 10.70
N LEU A 12 -12.77 -3.07 9.95
CA LEU A 12 -12.17 -1.76 10.21
C LEU A 12 -13.02 -0.71 9.50
N SER A 13 -13.68 0.17 10.27
CA SER A 13 -14.42 1.32 9.71
C SER A 13 -13.50 2.23 8.91
N GLU A 14 -12.30 2.50 9.45
CA GLU A 14 -11.29 3.35 8.83
C GLU A 14 -9.89 2.76 8.98
N LEU A 15 -9.04 3.02 7.99
CA LEU A 15 -7.63 2.66 8.04
C LEU A 15 -6.80 3.87 8.49
N PRO A 16 -5.91 3.72 9.50
CA PRO A 16 -4.96 4.76 9.88
C PRO A 16 -3.97 5.02 8.73
N GLY A 17 -3.32 6.19 8.72
CA GLY A 17 -2.45 6.62 7.62
C GLY A 17 -1.38 5.59 7.19
N ARG A 18 -0.77 4.86 8.14
CA ARG A 18 0.19 3.78 7.80
C ARG A 18 -0.47 2.61 7.04
N LEU A 19 -1.68 2.21 7.41
CA LEU A 19 -2.44 1.18 6.68
C LEU A 19 -3.10 1.71 5.40
N GLN A 20 -3.26 3.03 5.25
CA GLN A 20 -3.60 3.63 3.97
C GLN A 20 -2.41 3.56 3.01
N ASN A 21 -1.21 3.83 3.51
CA ASN A 21 0.06 3.75 2.80
C ASN A 21 0.76 2.38 2.96
N TRP A 22 -0.04 1.31 3.03
CA TRP A 22 0.43 -0.06 3.33
C TRP A 22 1.53 -0.56 2.37
N TYR A 23 1.52 -0.11 1.12
CA TYR A 23 2.51 -0.49 0.10
C TYR A 23 3.91 0.10 0.35
N LEU A 24 4.05 1.01 1.32
CA LEU A 24 5.33 1.54 1.79
C LEU A 24 5.87 0.77 3.01
N LEU A 25 5.11 -0.21 3.53
CA LEU A 25 5.50 -1.01 4.69
C LEU A 25 6.18 -2.29 4.23
N SER A 26 7.09 -2.81 5.05
CA SER A 26 7.41 -4.23 5.03
C SER A 26 6.23 -5.07 5.55
N TYR A 27 6.19 -6.36 5.19
CA TYR A 27 5.11 -7.24 5.68
C TYR A 27 5.09 -7.32 7.22
N ALA A 28 6.25 -7.39 7.86
CA ALA A 28 6.37 -7.38 9.31
C ALA A 28 5.83 -6.08 9.95
N GLU A 29 6.02 -4.92 9.31
CA GLU A 29 5.42 -3.66 9.78
C GLU A 29 3.90 -3.64 9.56
N PHE A 30 3.43 -4.18 8.45
CA PHE A 30 2.00 -4.31 8.18
C PHE A 30 1.29 -5.16 9.26
N ILE A 31 1.86 -6.31 9.63
CA ILE A 31 1.35 -7.14 10.74
C ILE A 31 1.35 -6.36 12.07
N LYS A 32 2.41 -5.60 12.37
CA LYS A 32 2.46 -4.74 13.57
C LYS A 32 1.37 -3.67 13.55
N GLU A 33 1.08 -3.06 12.41
CA GLU A 33 0.01 -2.06 12.29
C GLU A 33 -1.39 -2.68 12.45
N LEU A 34 -1.61 -3.90 11.93
CA LEU A 34 -2.85 -4.66 12.19
C LEU A 34 -3.01 -5.00 13.67
N ALA A 35 -1.93 -5.42 14.34
CA ALA A 35 -1.95 -5.73 15.76
C ALA A 35 -2.34 -4.52 16.63
N LYS A 36 -1.94 -3.29 16.26
CA LYS A 36 -2.38 -2.05 16.91
C LYS A 36 -3.89 -1.82 16.81
N LYS A 37 -4.55 -2.43 15.82
CA LYS A 37 -6.01 -2.44 15.65
C LYS A 37 -6.68 -3.67 16.28
N LYS A 38 -5.95 -4.39 17.14
CA LYS A 38 -6.40 -5.63 17.79
C LYS A 38 -6.73 -6.76 16.80
N VAL A 39 -6.22 -6.68 15.58
CA VAL A 39 -6.29 -7.74 14.58
C VAL A 39 -5.04 -8.61 14.77
N LYS A 40 -5.26 -9.87 15.18
CA LYS A 40 -4.19 -10.86 15.29
C LYS A 40 -4.50 -11.99 14.31
N LEU A 41 -3.53 -12.31 13.47
CA LEU A 41 -3.63 -13.40 12.51
C LEU A 41 -3.01 -14.66 13.11
N SER A 42 -3.57 -15.81 12.76
CA SER A 42 -2.90 -17.09 12.94
C SER A 42 -1.74 -17.24 11.95
N LEU A 43 -0.82 -18.17 12.19
CA LEU A 43 0.31 -18.43 11.29
C LEU A 43 -0.13 -18.72 9.85
N SER A 44 -1.21 -19.49 9.67
CA SER A 44 -1.76 -19.78 8.34
C SER A 44 -2.31 -18.52 7.66
N GLU A 45 -3.01 -17.67 8.42
CA GLU A 45 -3.50 -16.39 7.89
C GLU A 45 -2.34 -15.45 7.56
N GLU A 46 -1.27 -15.42 8.36
CA GLU A 46 -0.08 -14.63 8.04
C GLU A 46 0.57 -15.11 6.74
N ALA A 47 0.66 -16.41 6.48
CA ALA A 47 1.21 -16.90 5.20
C ALA A 47 0.34 -16.51 3.99
N GLU A 48 -0.99 -16.62 4.12
CA GLU A 48 -1.93 -16.22 3.07
C GLU A 48 -1.89 -14.71 2.79
N TRP A 49 -1.87 -13.90 3.84
CA TRP A 49 -1.83 -12.45 3.73
C TRP A 49 -0.47 -11.95 3.24
N GLU A 50 0.63 -12.64 3.50
CA GLU A 50 1.96 -12.25 3.01
C GLU A 50 2.01 -12.29 1.49
N ALA A 51 1.59 -13.41 0.89
CA ALA A 51 1.55 -13.54 -0.56
C ALA A 51 0.65 -12.48 -1.19
N TYR A 52 -0.54 -12.25 -0.62
CA TYR A 52 -1.47 -11.25 -1.13
C TYR A 52 -0.95 -9.81 -0.97
N PHE A 53 -0.33 -9.50 0.16
CA PHE A 53 0.29 -8.21 0.44
C PHE A 53 1.41 -7.92 -0.56
N LEU A 54 2.34 -8.85 -0.76
CA LEU A 54 3.48 -8.66 -1.66
C LEU A 54 3.04 -8.43 -3.10
N GLN A 55 2.06 -9.22 -3.58
CA GLN A 55 1.52 -9.09 -4.92
C GLN A 55 0.85 -7.73 -5.16
N GLU A 56 0.03 -7.25 -4.22
CA GLU A 56 -0.64 -5.96 -4.40
C GLU A 56 0.35 -4.80 -4.17
N ALA A 57 1.32 -4.94 -3.26
CA ALA A 57 2.34 -3.92 -2.99
C ALA A 57 3.22 -3.68 -4.21
N GLN A 58 3.65 -4.76 -4.87
CA GLN A 58 4.41 -4.68 -6.12
C GLN A 58 3.65 -3.90 -7.20
N GLN A 59 2.35 -4.19 -7.38
CA GLN A 59 1.52 -3.45 -8.34
C GLN A 59 1.39 -1.97 -7.96
N ALA A 60 1.14 -1.66 -6.68
CA ALA A 60 1.02 -0.28 -6.21
C ALA A 60 2.32 0.52 -6.41
N LEU A 61 3.46 -0.08 -6.11
CA LEU A 61 4.78 0.54 -6.30
C LEU A 61 5.12 0.72 -7.78
N SER A 62 4.76 -0.22 -8.65
CA SER A 62 4.94 -0.09 -10.10
C SER A 62 4.17 1.12 -10.64
N ILE A 63 2.88 1.21 -10.30
CA ILE A 63 2.02 2.32 -10.71
C ILE A 63 2.56 3.65 -10.16
N LYS A 64 3.00 3.68 -8.90
CA LYS A 64 3.60 4.87 -8.29
C LYS A 64 4.85 5.33 -9.05
N SER A 65 5.73 4.40 -9.41
CA SER A 65 6.95 4.69 -10.17
C SER A 65 6.64 5.26 -11.56
N GLU A 66 5.61 4.70 -12.24
CA GLU A 66 5.14 5.22 -13.53
C GLU A 66 4.61 6.64 -13.40
N ILE A 67 3.78 6.92 -12.39
CA ILE A 67 3.27 8.27 -12.10
C ILE A 67 4.42 9.25 -11.88
N GLU A 68 5.40 8.89 -11.04
CA GLU A 68 6.55 9.76 -10.73
C GLU A 68 7.40 10.05 -11.97
N LYS A 69 7.54 9.07 -12.86
CA LYS A 69 8.23 9.27 -14.14
C LYS A 69 7.45 10.22 -15.05
N THR A 70 6.13 10.03 -15.16
CA THR A 70 5.28 10.90 -15.98
C THR A 70 5.27 12.33 -15.45
N ASP A 71 5.20 12.53 -14.14
CA ASP A 71 5.24 13.87 -13.52
C ASP A 71 6.55 14.60 -13.85
N GLN A 72 7.69 13.89 -13.79
CA GLN A 72 8.97 14.47 -14.19
C GLN A 72 9.04 14.84 -15.69
N GLU A 73 8.40 14.05 -16.56
CA GLU A 73 8.30 14.38 -17.99
C GLU A 73 7.42 15.62 -18.21
N ILE A 74 6.33 15.77 -17.46
CA ILE A 74 5.47 16.97 -17.47
C ILE A 74 6.26 18.20 -17.02
N ASP A 75 6.98 18.12 -15.90
CA ASP A 75 7.79 19.23 -15.39
C ASP A 75 8.82 19.70 -16.42
N ARG A 76 9.47 18.77 -17.13
CA ARG A 76 10.40 19.09 -18.22
C ARG A 76 9.73 19.78 -19.39
N MET A 77 8.51 19.37 -19.75
CA MET A 77 7.76 20.00 -20.83
C MET A 77 7.31 21.41 -20.45
N VAL A 78 6.81 21.60 -19.22
CA VAL A 78 6.44 22.93 -18.70
C VAL A 78 7.63 23.87 -18.70
N TYR A 79 8.79 23.43 -18.18
CA TYR A 79 10.01 24.23 -18.17
C TYR A 79 10.43 24.68 -19.58
N LYS A 80 10.32 23.81 -20.59
CA LYS A 80 10.64 24.16 -21.99
C LYS A 80 9.70 25.21 -22.61
N LEU A 81 8.49 25.38 -22.08
CA LEU A 81 7.50 26.32 -22.61
C LEU A 81 7.52 27.67 -21.89
N THR A 82 8.02 27.71 -20.65
CA THR A 82 7.99 28.90 -19.79
C THR A 82 9.36 29.49 -19.46
N GLY A 83 10.43 28.74 -19.71
CA GLY A 83 11.83 29.20 -19.60
C GLY A 83 12.42 29.59 -20.94
#